data_AF-A0AAD6SJ49-F1
#
_entry.id   AF-A0AAD6SJ49-F1
#
_cell.length_a   1.000
_cell.length_b   1.000
_cell.length_c   1.000
_cell.angle_alpha   90.00
_cell.angle_beta   90.00
_cell.angle_gamma   90.00
#
_symmetry.space_group_name_H-M   'P 1'
#
loop_
_entity.id
_entity.type
_entity.pdbx_description
1 polymer ?
#
loop_
_entity_poly.entity_id
_entity_poly.type
_entity_poly.pdbx_seq_one_letter_code
_entity_poly.pdbx_strand_id
1 'polypeptide(L)'
;MPKEPTKPAKKRTSSGPPAFQVRFANITAEEAAQGLKKTSERQNITIPPRSLASDIQLKELWLTPEQRSAIDALNVSNAGLDAKFYVNGDQEQQSQYEAAALMASHGLDLDSREDNGNRWSVKWSTSKDGGRTKRVLLQCDCGYDHRQAGSRKRRTAVDFTGCLAHAEITFIIETQKILRVRGFLEHNAACKSALMQRIPALPLHPSVYQAALVQLANGVSLTDIQQRNREWVASGGEGLIPKHGKDWKYRWLLQRYDTRSLYRQYSRLHGVKLSEKPHINLDEWLNPNSPQYNSTLASAIFHYSKRAAKDE
;
A
#
# COMPACT_ATOMS: atom_id res chain seq x y z
N MET A 1 10.89 47.88 64.15
CA MET A 1 10.60 47.18 62.88
C MET A 1 11.42 45.89 62.81
N PRO A 2 10.82 44.72 63.07
CA PRO A 2 11.51 43.44 62.89
C PRO A 2 11.32 42.93 61.46
N LYS A 3 12.42 42.47 60.84
CA LYS A 3 12.44 41.85 59.50
C LYS A 3 11.96 40.40 59.59
N GLU A 4 11.01 40.02 58.74
CA GLU A 4 10.57 38.63 58.57
C GLU A 4 11.66 37.74 57.94
N PRO A 5 11.76 36.45 58.33
CA PRO A 5 12.69 35.52 57.73
C PRO A 5 12.15 34.93 56.41
N THR A 6 12.97 35.03 55.37
CA THR A 6 12.74 34.42 54.05
C THR A 6 12.86 32.90 54.09
N LYS A 7 11.86 32.20 53.54
CA LYS A 7 11.83 30.73 53.41
C LYS A 7 12.77 30.25 52.29
N PRO A 8 13.44 29.10 52.43
CA PRO A 8 14.34 28.57 51.41
C PRO A 8 13.58 27.90 50.25
N ALA A 9 14.05 28.15 49.03
CA ALA A 9 13.51 27.60 47.79
C ALA A 9 13.82 26.10 47.66
N LYS A 10 12.79 25.29 47.37
CA LYS A 10 12.92 23.85 47.08
C LYS A 10 13.48 23.64 45.66
N LYS A 11 14.64 22.97 45.56
CA LYS A 11 15.19 22.48 44.29
C LYS A 11 14.31 21.34 43.73
N ARG A 12 13.79 21.49 42.51
CA ARG A 12 13.14 20.42 41.74
C ARG A 12 14.22 19.59 41.05
N THR A 13 14.31 18.30 41.38
CA THR A 13 15.09 17.31 40.65
C THR A 13 14.30 16.87 39.42
N SER A 14 14.85 17.11 38.22
CA SER A 14 14.30 16.64 36.96
C SER A 14 14.63 15.15 36.75
N SER A 15 13.65 14.27 36.97
CA SER A 15 13.74 12.89 36.47
C SER A 15 13.44 12.90 34.97
N GLY A 16 14.43 12.52 34.15
CA GLY A 16 14.24 12.33 32.70
C GLY A 16 13.22 11.21 32.40
N PRO A 17 12.66 11.17 31.17
CA PRO A 17 11.70 10.15 30.79
C PRO A 17 12.32 8.75 30.83
N PRO A 18 11.56 7.71 31.23
CA PRO A 18 12.09 6.35 31.32
C PRO A 18 12.48 5.83 29.93
N ALA A 19 13.62 5.14 29.86
CA ALA A 19 14.09 4.49 28.65
C ALA A 19 13.10 3.39 28.21
N PHE A 20 12.67 3.42 26.95
CA PHE A 20 11.81 2.38 26.39
C PHE A 20 12.60 1.08 26.26
N GLN A 21 12.14 0.03 26.95
CA GLN A 21 12.70 -1.30 26.84
C GLN A 21 11.83 -2.12 25.88
N VAL A 22 12.33 -2.36 24.67
CA VAL A 22 11.67 -3.27 23.71
C VAL A 22 11.96 -4.70 24.14
N ARG A 23 10.94 -5.42 24.60
CA ARG A 23 11.01 -6.87 24.81
C ARG A 23 10.41 -7.57 23.60
N PHE A 24 11.22 -8.38 22.92
CA PHE A 24 10.73 -9.35 21.97
C PHE A 24 10.17 -10.53 22.78
N ALA A 25 8.85 -10.69 22.79
CA ALA A 25 8.23 -11.90 23.31
C ALA A 25 8.40 -13.01 22.26
N ASN A 26 9.02 -14.11 22.64
CA ASN A 26 9.04 -15.33 21.83
C ASN A 26 7.63 -15.93 21.86
N ILE A 27 6.80 -15.53 20.90
CA ILE A 27 5.49 -16.15 20.68
C ILE A 27 5.75 -17.52 20.08
N THR A 28 5.26 -18.57 20.74
CA THR A 28 5.34 -19.93 20.21
C THR A 28 4.41 -20.07 18.99
N ALA A 29 4.69 -21.03 18.10
CA ALA A 29 3.85 -21.27 16.92
C ALA A 29 2.37 -21.56 17.29
N GLU A 30 2.14 -22.14 18.48
CA GLU A 30 0.82 -22.43 19.02
C GLU A 30 0.11 -21.17 19.55
N GLU A 31 0.82 -20.28 20.23
CA GLU A 31 0.27 -18.98 20.67
C GLU A 31 -0.02 -18.05 19.49
N ALA A 32 0.81 -18.09 18.43
CA ALA A 32 0.53 -17.39 17.17
C ALA A 32 -0.75 -17.90 16.50
N ALA A 33 -1.01 -19.21 16.60
CA ALA A 33 -2.23 -19.83 16.06
C ALA A 33 -3.48 -19.54 16.91
N GLN A 34 -3.33 -19.34 18.23
CA GLN A 34 -4.45 -19.05 19.15
C GLN A 34 -4.91 -17.58 19.14
N GLY A 35 -4.03 -16.63 18.75
CA GLY A 35 -4.37 -15.20 18.62
C GLY A 35 -5.32 -14.86 17.46
N LEU A 36 -5.51 -15.79 16.52
CA LEU A 36 -6.54 -15.68 15.48
C LEU A 36 -7.86 -16.19 16.06
N LYS A 37 -8.72 -15.25 16.50
CA LYS A 37 -10.08 -15.56 16.95
C LYS A 37 -10.76 -16.52 15.96
N LYS A 38 -11.13 -17.72 16.45
CA LYS A 38 -11.98 -18.72 15.79
C LYS A 38 -13.41 -18.18 15.56
N THR A 39 -13.56 -17.12 14.79
CA THR A 39 -14.85 -16.67 14.23
C THR A 39 -14.96 -16.92 12.73
N SER A 40 -13.93 -17.48 12.09
CA SER A 40 -14.08 -18.03 10.74
C SER A 40 -14.77 -19.39 10.83
N GLU A 41 -16.09 -19.38 10.99
CA GLU A 41 -16.88 -20.41 10.31
C GLU A 41 -16.31 -20.53 8.89
N ARG A 42 -15.96 -21.76 8.48
CA ARG A 42 -15.62 -22.08 7.09
C ARG A 42 -16.87 -21.83 6.24
N GLN A 43 -17.22 -20.57 6.05
CA GLN A 43 -18.26 -20.19 5.11
C GLN A 43 -17.66 -20.51 3.76
N ASN A 44 -18.31 -21.40 3.01
CA ASN A 44 -17.95 -21.73 1.64
C ASN A 44 -18.04 -20.44 0.81
N ILE A 45 -16.92 -19.71 0.74
CA ILE A 45 -16.81 -18.51 -0.10
C ILE A 45 -16.75 -18.99 -1.55
N THR A 46 -17.93 -19.08 -2.15
CA THR A 46 -18.09 -19.35 -3.58
C THR A 46 -18.41 -18.04 -4.29
N ILE A 47 -17.92 -17.86 -5.51
CA ILE A 47 -18.28 -16.69 -6.32
C ILE A 47 -19.80 -16.73 -6.57
N PRO A 48 -20.58 -15.70 -6.19
CA PRO A 48 -22.01 -15.71 -6.43
C PRO A 48 -22.30 -15.75 -7.94
N PRO A 49 -23.36 -16.45 -8.40
CA PRO A 49 -23.67 -16.62 -9.82
C PRO A 49 -23.72 -15.29 -10.61
N ARG A 50 -24.23 -14.22 -9.99
CA ARG A 50 -24.25 -12.88 -10.58
C ARG A 50 -22.85 -12.33 -10.87
N SER A 51 -21.86 -12.64 -10.02
CA SER A 51 -20.48 -12.22 -10.24
C SER A 51 -19.80 -13.10 -11.30
N LEU A 52 -20.17 -14.37 -11.41
CA LEU A 52 -19.75 -15.25 -12.51
C LEU A 52 -20.25 -14.75 -13.87
N ALA A 53 -21.52 -14.34 -13.94
CA ALA A 53 -22.16 -13.83 -15.16
C ALA A 53 -21.80 -12.37 -15.51
N SER A 54 -21.08 -11.66 -14.65
CA SER A 54 -20.74 -10.25 -14.92
C SER A 54 -19.67 -10.12 -16.00
N ASP A 55 -19.79 -9.14 -16.90
CA ASP A 55 -18.75 -8.87 -17.92
C ASP A 55 -17.48 -8.25 -17.33
N ILE A 56 -16.38 -8.30 -18.08
CA ILE A 56 -15.14 -7.57 -17.76
C ILE A 56 -15.42 -6.06 -17.89
N GLN A 57 -14.91 -5.25 -16.95
CA GLN A 57 -15.14 -3.80 -16.93
C GLN A 57 -14.28 -3.04 -17.96
N LEU A 58 -14.45 -3.32 -19.25
CA LEU A 58 -13.64 -2.76 -20.35
C LEU A 58 -13.75 -1.23 -20.50
N LYS A 59 -14.79 -0.62 -19.93
CA LYS A 59 -14.92 0.84 -19.86
C LYS A 59 -13.86 1.50 -18.98
N GLU A 60 -13.30 0.75 -18.04
CA GLU A 60 -12.27 1.24 -17.11
C GLU A 60 -10.86 1.13 -17.71
N LEU A 61 -10.72 0.40 -18.83
CA LEU A 61 -9.46 0.33 -19.57
C LEU A 61 -9.26 1.61 -20.39
N TRP A 62 -8.01 2.06 -20.45
CA TRP A 62 -7.61 3.18 -21.28
C TRP A 62 -7.23 2.64 -22.66
N LEU A 63 -8.20 2.66 -23.58
CA LEU A 63 -8.10 2.02 -24.90
C LEU A 63 -8.34 3.05 -25.99
N THR A 64 -7.55 2.97 -27.06
CA THR A 64 -7.89 3.65 -28.31
C THR A 64 -9.14 3.06 -28.97
N PRO A 65 -9.81 3.80 -29.88
CA PRO A 65 -10.92 3.25 -30.65
C PRO A 65 -10.58 1.92 -31.34
N GLU A 66 -9.37 1.81 -31.89
CA GLU A 66 -8.87 0.60 -32.54
C GLU A 66 -8.65 -0.54 -31.54
N GLN A 67 -8.03 -0.25 -30.39
CA GLN A 67 -7.86 -1.26 -29.34
C GLN A 67 -9.20 -1.75 -28.79
N ARG A 68 -10.17 -0.85 -28.64
CA ARG A 68 -11.52 -1.19 -28.18
C ARG A 68 -12.20 -2.12 -29.18
N SER A 69 -12.21 -1.76 -30.46
CA SER A 69 -12.77 -2.62 -31.51
C SER A 69 -12.09 -3.99 -31.56
N ALA A 70 -10.76 -4.05 -31.40
CA ALA A 70 -10.02 -5.31 -31.38
C ALA A 70 -10.36 -6.17 -30.15
N ILE A 71 -10.49 -5.57 -28.96
CA ILE A 71 -10.90 -6.31 -27.75
C ILE A 71 -12.34 -6.79 -27.86
N ASP A 72 -13.24 -5.99 -28.44
CA ASP A 72 -14.62 -6.40 -28.68
C ASP A 72 -14.67 -7.62 -29.62
N ALA A 73 -13.87 -7.62 -30.69
CA ALA A 73 -13.74 -8.79 -31.58
C ALA A 73 -13.15 -10.04 -30.86
N LEU A 74 -12.19 -9.85 -29.95
CA LEU A 74 -11.63 -10.93 -29.12
C LEU A 74 -12.69 -11.53 -28.17
N ASN A 75 -13.58 -10.70 -27.63
CA ASN A 75 -14.66 -11.19 -26.78
C ASN A 75 -15.72 -11.96 -27.56
N VAL A 76 -16.07 -11.50 -28.77
CA VAL A 76 -17.02 -12.23 -29.64
C VAL A 76 -16.46 -13.59 -30.06
N SER A 77 -15.16 -13.67 -30.32
CA SER A 77 -14.48 -14.92 -30.67
C SER A 77 -14.16 -15.81 -29.46
N ASN A 78 -14.46 -15.36 -28.23
CA ASN A 78 -14.11 -16.04 -26.97
C ASN A 78 -12.62 -16.43 -26.89
N ALA A 79 -11.75 -15.60 -27.46
CA ALA A 79 -10.30 -15.82 -27.48
C ALA A 79 -9.61 -15.48 -26.13
N GLY A 80 -10.37 -14.96 -25.17
CA GLY A 80 -9.89 -14.66 -23.81
C GLY A 80 -9.82 -15.90 -22.92
N LEU A 81 -8.97 -15.83 -21.90
CA LEU A 81 -8.94 -16.80 -20.81
C LEU A 81 -10.12 -16.53 -19.86
N ASP A 82 -10.73 -17.59 -19.32
CA ASP A 82 -11.64 -17.53 -18.17
C ASP A 82 -11.45 -18.76 -17.26
N ALA A 83 -10.47 -18.68 -16.36
CA ALA A 83 -10.12 -19.73 -15.43
C ALA A 83 -10.78 -19.50 -14.05
N LYS A 84 -11.37 -20.55 -13.49
CA LYS A 84 -12.01 -20.54 -12.16
C LYS A 84 -11.31 -21.54 -11.26
N PHE A 85 -11.18 -21.19 -9.98
CA PHE A 85 -10.40 -21.98 -9.04
C PHE A 85 -11.18 -22.29 -7.77
N TYR A 86 -10.95 -23.48 -7.23
CA TYR A 86 -11.57 -23.96 -6.00
C TYR A 86 -10.79 -23.43 -4.80
N VAL A 87 -11.52 -22.91 -3.80
CA VAL A 87 -10.94 -22.33 -2.57
C VAL A 87 -11.30 -23.10 -1.31
N ASN A 88 -12.11 -24.16 -1.46
CA ASN A 88 -12.57 -25.10 -0.44
C ASN A 88 -12.69 -26.51 -1.05
N GLY A 89 -12.62 -27.54 -0.20
CA GLY A 89 -12.82 -28.95 -0.58
C GLY A 89 -11.54 -29.66 -1.02
N ASP A 90 -11.66 -30.92 -1.42
CA ASP A 90 -10.51 -31.81 -1.67
C ASP A 90 -9.61 -31.34 -2.84
N GLN A 91 -10.16 -30.55 -3.77
CA GLN A 91 -9.44 -30.01 -4.93
C GLN A 91 -8.80 -28.64 -4.68
N GLU A 92 -9.00 -28.05 -3.50
CA GLU A 92 -8.54 -26.69 -3.18
C GLU A 92 -7.03 -26.53 -3.43
N GLN A 93 -6.21 -27.41 -2.86
CA GLN A 93 -4.76 -27.26 -2.90
C GLN A 93 -4.23 -27.30 -4.34
N GLN A 94 -4.64 -28.31 -5.11
CA GLN A 94 -4.26 -28.44 -6.51
C GLN A 94 -4.74 -27.25 -7.35
N SER A 95 -5.99 -26.83 -7.14
CA SER A 95 -6.56 -25.70 -7.88
C SER A 95 -5.85 -24.38 -7.57
N GLN A 96 -5.44 -24.15 -6.32
CA GLN A 96 -4.66 -22.96 -5.95
C GLN A 96 -3.22 -23.02 -6.47
N TYR A 97 -2.61 -24.20 -6.63
CA TYR A 97 -1.33 -24.35 -7.31
C TYR A 97 -1.42 -24.01 -8.80
N GLU A 98 -2.48 -24.45 -9.48
CA GLU A 98 -2.75 -24.08 -10.87
C GLU A 98 -2.97 -22.56 -11.01
N ALA A 99 -3.72 -21.96 -10.08
CA ALA A 99 -3.90 -20.52 -10.05
C ALA A 99 -2.57 -19.77 -9.86
N ALA A 100 -1.73 -20.21 -8.92
CA ALA A 100 -0.43 -19.61 -8.68
C ALA A 100 0.49 -19.75 -9.90
N ALA A 101 0.53 -20.92 -10.55
CA ALA A 101 1.31 -21.16 -11.76
C ALA A 101 0.85 -20.26 -12.92
N LEU A 102 -0.46 -20.10 -13.12
CA LEU A 102 -1.03 -19.19 -14.11
C LEU A 102 -0.67 -17.73 -13.80
N MET A 103 -0.79 -17.32 -12.55
CA MET A 103 -0.47 -15.95 -12.14
C MET A 103 1.01 -15.65 -12.36
N ALA A 104 1.90 -16.58 -12.01
CA ALA A 104 3.34 -16.45 -12.20
C ALA A 104 3.74 -16.43 -13.69
N SER A 105 3.17 -17.32 -14.52
CA SER A 105 3.53 -17.41 -15.94
C SER A 105 3.19 -16.14 -16.74
N HIS A 106 2.23 -15.36 -16.26
CA HIS A 106 1.82 -14.08 -16.85
C HIS A 106 2.29 -12.85 -16.04
N GLY A 107 3.07 -13.03 -14.97
CA GLY A 107 3.56 -11.95 -14.12
C GLY A 107 2.46 -11.16 -13.41
N LEU A 108 1.33 -11.82 -13.10
CA LEU A 108 0.15 -11.24 -12.45
C LEU A 108 0.17 -11.40 -10.93
N ASP A 109 1.02 -12.27 -10.40
CA ASP A 109 1.21 -12.45 -8.95
C ASP A 109 1.73 -11.18 -8.28
N LEU A 110 1.56 -11.10 -6.95
CA LEU A 110 1.88 -9.88 -6.20
C LEU A 110 3.36 -9.53 -6.26
N ASP A 111 4.25 -10.53 -6.14
CA ASP A 111 5.70 -10.32 -6.12
C ASP A 111 6.18 -9.82 -7.49
N SER A 112 5.75 -10.48 -8.55
CA SER A 112 6.03 -10.04 -9.92
C SER A 112 5.52 -8.62 -10.15
N ARG A 113 4.35 -8.25 -9.62
CA ARG A 113 3.78 -6.90 -9.79
C ARG A 113 4.52 -5.79 -9.06
N GLU A 114 5.31 -6.14 -8.06
CA GLU A 114 6.21 -5.20 -7.38
C GLU A 114 7.56 -5.07 -8.10
N ASP A 115 7.88 -5.96 -9.04
CA ASP A 115 9.06 -5.82 -9.89
C ASP A 115 8.95 -4.57 -10.77
N ASN A 116 10.05 -3.81 -10.81
CA ASN A 116 10.26 -2.67 -11.67
C ASN A 116 10.06 -3.00 -13.17
N GLY A 117 10.35 -4.26 -13.56
CA GLY A 117 10.13 -4.75 -14.92
C GLY A 117 8.67 -5.10 -15.25
N ASN A 118 7.78 -5.12 -14.25
CA ASN A 118 6.40 -5.51 -14.46
C ASN A 118 5.63 -4.46 -15.25
N ARG A 119 4.75 -4.94 -16.12
CA ARG A 119 4.01 -4.10 -17.07
C ARG A 119 2.54 -4.00 -16.71
N TRP A 120 2.09 -4.57 -15.61
CA TRP A 120 0.69 -4.58 -15.22
C TRP A 120 0.37 -3.43 -14.28
N SER A 121 -0.50 -2.53 -14.72
CA SER A 121 -1.07 -1.48 -13.89
C SER A 121 -2.51 -1.79 -13.51
N VAL A 122 -2.85 -1.56 -12.24
CA VAL A 122 -4.25 -1.57 -11.79
C VAL A 122 -4.99 -0.39 -12.40
N LYS A 123 -6.07 -0.65 -13.13
CA LYS A 123 -6.97 0.37 -13.70
C LYS A 123 -8.23 0.55 -12.89
N TRP A 124 -8.72 -0.55 -12.33
CA TRP A 124 -9.93 -0.53 -11.51
C TRP A 124 -9.86 -1.62 -10.45
N SER A 125 -10.50 -1.35 -9.31
CA SER A 125 -10.72 -2.38 -8.30
C SER A 125 -11.99 -2.10 -7.52
N THR A 126 -12.67 -3.16 -7.10
CA THR A 126 -13.82 -3.07 -6.21
C THR A 126 -13.77 -4.20 -5.20
N SER A 127 -14.31 -3.96 -4.00
CA SER A 127 -14.51 -5.00 -3.00
C SER A 127 -15.99 -5.40 -2.98
N LYS A 128 -16.27 -6.70 -2.87
CA LYS A 128 -17.63 -7.26 -2.79
C LYS A 128 -17.78 -8.05 -1.50
N ASP A 129 -19.01 -8.53 -1.25
CA ASP A 129 -19.35 -9.45 -0.16
C ASP A 129 -18.92 -8.92 1.22
N GLY A 130 -19.27 -7.65 1.49
CA GLY A 130 -18.88 -6.97 2.74
C GLY A 130 -17.38 -6.73 2.88
N GLY A 131 -16.62 -6.74 1.78
CA GLY A 131 -15.18 -6.56 1.79
C GLY A 131 -14.37 -7.86 1.89
N ARG A 132 -15.00 -9.03 1.73
CA ARG A 132 -14.32 -10.32 1.78
C ARG A 132 -13.60 -10.67 0.48
N THR A 133 -14.19 -10.30 -0.65
CA THR A 133 -13.63 -10.56 -1.98
C THR A 133 -13.23 -9.25 -2.64
N LYS A 134 -12.16 -9.29 -3.43
CA LYS A 134 -11.70 -8.16 -4.23
C LYS A 134 -11.57 -8.57 -5.68
N ARG A 135 -12.06 -7.68 -6.55
CA ARG A 135 -11.89 -7.79 -7.99
C ARG A 135 -10.98 -6.66 -8.46
N VAL A 136 -9.98 -6.99 -9.25
CA VAL A 136 -8.96 -6.05 -9.74
C VAL A 136 -8.84 -6.24 -11.25
N LEU A 137 -8.92 -5.13 -11.98
CA LEU A 137 -8.66 -5.06 -13.41
C LEU A 137 -7.27 -4.47 -13.64
N LEU A 138 -6.44 -5.25 -14.32
CA LEU A 138 -5.09 -4.94 -14.72
C LEU A 138 -5.05 -4.70 -16.23
N GLN A 139 -4.20 -3.77 -16.65
CA GLN A 139 -3.91 -3.51 -18.06
C GLN A 139 -2.39 -3.43 -18.24
N CYS A 140 -1.90 -3.96 -19.36
CA CYS A 140 -0.51 -3.77 -19.74
C CYS A 140 -0.20 -2.28 -20.01
N ASP A 141 0.90 -1.78 -19.46
CA ASP A 141 1.38 -0.41 -19.59
C ASP A 141 1.81 -0.05 -21.02
N CYS A 142 2.21 -1.04 -21.83
CA CYS A 142 2.43 -0.87 -23.27
C CYS A 142 1.12 -0.64 -24.04
N GLY A 143 -0.02 -1.04 -23.47
CA GLY A 143 -1.34 -0.83 -24.02
C GLY A 143 -1.95 0.52 -23.68
N TYR A 144 -1.30 1.32 -22.82
CA TYR A 144 -1.80 2.61 -22.39
C TYR A 144 -1.25 3.76 -23.24
N ASP A 145 -2.12 4.41 -24.01
CA ASP A 145 -1.80 5.68 -24.65
C ASP A 145 -2.11 6.85 -23.72
N HIS A 146 -1.06 7.42 -23.12
CA HIS A 146 -1.12 8.60 -22.26
C HIS A 146 -1.73 9.84 -22.94
N ARG A 147 -1.69 9.94 -24.28
CA ARG A 147 -2.29 11.07 -25.03
C ARG A 147 -3.81 11.10 -24.87
N GLN A 148 -4.44 9.95 -24.74
CA GLN A 148 -5.90 9.85 -24.58
C GLN A 148 -6.38 10.31 -23.21
N ALA A 149 -5.53 10.21 -22.19
CA ALA A 149 -5.85 10.70 -20.86
C ALA A 149 -5.68 12.23 -20.70
N GLY A 150 -5.39 12.96 -21.79
CA GLY A 150 -5.12 14.40 -21.76
C GLY A 150 -3.86 14.78 -20.98
N SER A 151 -3.09 13.80 -20.50
CA SER A 151 -1.86 14.04 -19.74
C SER A 151 -0.70 14.28 -20.68
N ARG A 152 -0.13 15.48 -20.64
CA ARG A 152 1.15 15.78 -21.32
C ARG A 152 2.33 14.99 -20.75
N LYS A 153 2.19 14.42 -19.55
CA LYS A 153 3.23 13.62 -18.88
C LYS A 153 2.86 12.15 -18.87
N ARG A 154 3.61 11.37 -19.65
CA ARG A 154 3.56 9.91 -19.62
C ARG A 154 4.08 9.38 -18.28
N ARG A 155 3.33 8.46 -17.66
CA ARG A 155 3.69 7.81 -16.38
C ARG A 155 4.26 6.40 -16.53
N THR A 156 4.15 5.79 -17.71
CA THR A 156 4.63 4.42 -17.99
C THR A 156 6.10 4.41 -18.39
N ALA A 157 6.81 3.36 -17.96
CA ALA A 157 8.24 3.17 -18.21
C ALA A 157 8.59 2.68 -19.62
N VAL A 158 7.58 2.18 -20.33
CA VAL A 158 7.68 1.51 -21.64
C VAL A 158 6.89 2.28 -22.70
N ASP A 159 7.29 2.14 -23.97
CA ASP A 159 6.60 2.75 -25.10
C ASP A 159 5.23 2.14 -25.41
N PHE A 160 4.40 2.90 -26.13
CA PHE A 160 3.03 2.50 -26.43
C PHE A 160 3.12 1.61 -27.67
N THR A 161 2.65 0.39 -27.55
CA THR A 161 2.72 -0.63 -28.60
C THR A 161 1.35 -1.12 -29.03
N GLY A 162 0.27 -0.51 -28.53
CA GLY A 162 -1.10 -0.96 -28.78
C GLY A 162 -1.43 -2.31 -28.14
N CYS A 163 -0.67 -2.76 -27.12
CA CYS A 163 -0.89 -4.05 -26.47
C CYS A 163 -2.33 -4.17 -25.92
N LEU A 164 -3.00 -5.29 -26.22
CA LEU A 164 -4.38 -5.54 -25.78
C LEU A 164 -4.46 -6.32 -24.46
N ALA A 165 -3.30 -6.72 -23.92
CA ALA A 165 -3.23 -7.53 -22.72
C ALA A 165 -3.90 -6.85 -21.51
N HIS A 166 -4.90 -7.51 -20.95
CA HIS A 166 -5.67 -7.09 -19.79
C HIS A 166 -6.10 -8.33 -19.00
N ALA A 167 -6.11 -8.22 -17.67
CA ALA A 167 -6.46 -9.32 -16.79
C ALA A 167 -7.40 -8.81 -15.70
N GLU A 168 -8.43 -9.58 -15.41
CA GLU A 168 -9.30 -9.36 -14.28
C GLU A 168 -9.18 -10.53 -13.31
N ILE A 169 -8.80 -10.21 -12.08
CA ILE A 169 -8.55 -11.19 -11.03
C ILE A 169 -9.56 -10.97 -9.92
N THR A 170 -10.22 -12.03 -9.50
CA THR A 170 -11.05 -12.05 -8.29
C THR A 170 -10.39 -12.94 -7.25
N PHE A 171 -10.21 -12.44 -6.03
CA PHE A 171 -9.56 -13.17 -4.94
C PHE A 171 -10.17 -12.82 -3.58
N ILE A 172 -9.91 -13.67 -2.58
CA ILE A 172 -10.32 -13.46 -1.19
C ILE A 172 -9.30 -12.55 -0.50
N ILE A 173 -9.72 -11.45 0.10
CA ILE A 173 -8.80 -10.44 0.66
C ILE A 173 -7.98 -11.00 1.83
N GLU A 174 -8.59 -11.81 2.69
CA GLU A 174 -7.92 -12.33 3.89
C GLU A 174 -6.86 -13.37 3.53
N THR A 175 -7.20 -14.34 2.68
CA THR A 175 -6.33 -15.48 2.37
C THR A 175 -5.51 -15.29 1.09
N GLN A 176 -5.80 -14.25 0.31
CA GLN A 176 -5.27 -14.02 -1.04
C GLN A 176 -5.52 -15.15 -2.05
N LYS A 177 -6.35 -16.16 -1.68
CA LYS A 177 -6.72 -17.25 -2.58
C LYS A 177 -7.43 -16.72 -3.82
N ILE A 178 -7.03 -17.22 -4.98
CA ILE A 178 -7.59 -16.82 -6.27
C ILE A 178 -8.88 -17.57 -6.52
N LEU A 179 -9.93 -16.84 -6.88
CA LEU A 179 -11.24 -17.39 -7.22
C LEU A 179 -11.42 -17.50 -8.74
N ARG A 180 -10.94 -16.49 -9.49
CA ARG A 180 -11.11 -16.42 -10.94
C ARG A 180 -10.07 -15.49 -11.58
N VAL A 181 -9.56 -15.88 -12.74
CA VAL A 181 -8.72 -15.06 -13.62
C VAL A 181 -9.32 -15.06 -15.01
N ARG A 182 -9.52 -13.89 -15.60
CA ARG A 182 -10.03 -13.80 -16.97
C ARG A 182 -9.51 -12.59 -17.74
N GLY A 183 -9.62 -12.62 -19.06
CA GLY A 183 -9.20 -11.54 -19.95
C GLY A 183 -8.25 -12.05 -21.02
N PHE A 184 -7.60 -11.13 -21.73
CA PHE A 184 -6.63 -11.47 -22.76
C PHE A 184 -5.22 -11.28 -22.20
N LEU A 185 -4.49 -12.38 -21.96
CA LEU A 185 -3.19 -12.32 -21.28
C LEU A 185 -1.99 -12.25 -22.23
N GLU A 186 -2.21 -12.33 -23.54
CA GLU A 186 -1.13 -12.35 -24.51
C GLU A 186 -0.63 -10.95 -24.86
N HIS A 187 0.67 -10.75 -24.65
CA HIS A 187 1.36 -9.55 -25.11
C HIS A 187 1.73 -9.67 -26.60
N ASN A 188 1.54 -8.59 -27.35
CA ASN A 188 2.00 -8.53 -28.74
C ASN A 188 3.54 -8.52 -28.83
N ALA A 189 4.08 -8.84 -30.02
CA ALA A 189 5.53 -8.96 -30.22
C ALA A 189 6.26 -7.66 -29.87
N ALA A 190 5.73 -6.51 -30.28
CA ALA A 190 6.28 -5.20 -29.96
C ALA A 190 6.34 -4.92 -28.45
N CYS A 191 5.32 -5.34 -27.69
CA CYS A 191 5.33 -5.29 -26.23
C CYS A 191 6.45 -6.18 -25.70
N LYS A 192 6.51 -7.46 -26.09
CA LYS A 192 7.54 -8.40 -25.60
C LYS A 192 8.96 -7.88 -25.83
N SER A 193 9.22 -7.20 -26.95
CA SER A 193 10.53 -6.60 -27.27
C SER A 193 10.72 -5.17 -26.76
N ALA A 194 9.70 -4.52 -26.20
CA ALA A 194 9.83 -3.12 -25.78
C ALA A 194 10.80 -3.01 -24.60
N LEU A 195 11.77 -2.11 -24.74
CA LEU A 195 12.71 -1.77 -23.67
C LEU A 195 12.09 -0.72 -22.74
N MET A 196 12.53 -0.72 -21.48
CA MET A 196 12.21 0.37 -20.57
C MET A 196 12.90 1.64 -21.06
N GLN A 197 12.13 2.59 -21.57
CA GLN A 197 12.62 3.92 -21.96
C GLN A 197 12.93 4.79 -20.73
N ARG A 198 12.35 4.44 -19.58
CA ARG A 198 12.49 5.19 -18.35
C ARG A 198 12.73 4.21 -17.22
N ILE A 199 13.68 4.54 -16.35
CA ILE A 199 13.87 3.82 -15.11
C ILE A 199 12.59 4.01 -14.28
N PRO A 200 11.86 2.93 -13.92
CA PRO A 200 10.71 3.03 -13.04
C PRO A 200 11.13 3.70 -11.73
N ALA A 201 10.19 4.35 -11.04
CA ALA A 201 10.53 5.06 -9.81
C ALA A 201 11.06 4.07 -8.77
N LEU A 202 12.39 4.00 -8.63
CA LEU A 202 13.04 3.10 -7.68
C LEU A 202 12.48 3.38 -6.27
N PRO A 203 12.09 2.33 -5.53
CA PRO A 203 11.59 2.50 -4.18
C PRO A 203 12.68 3.15 -3.31
N LEU A 204 12.25 3.99 -2.37
CA LEU A 204 13.18 4.61 -1.43
C LEU A 204 13.77 3.53 -0.50
N HIS A 205 15.08 3.60 -0.25
CA HIS A 205 15.76 2.63 0.60
C HIS A 205 15.18 2.62 2.04
N PRO A 206 14.97 1.45 2.68
CA PRO A 206 14.38 1.36 4.01
C PRO A 206 15.10 2.18 5.09
N SER A 207 16.43 2.24 5.06
CA SER A 207 17.20 3.04 6.04
C SER A 207 16.93 4.55 5.92
N VAL A 208 16.66 5.04 4.71
CA VAL A 208 16.29 6.44 4.48
C VAL A 208 14.90 6.70 5.05
N TYR A 209 13.97 5.77 4.87
CA TYR A 209 12.64 5.83 5.51
C TYR A 209 12.76 5.87 7.03
N GLN A 210 13.54 4.97 7.61
CA GLN A 210 13.75 4.89 9.05
C GLN A 210 14.32 6.20 9.61
N ALA A 211 15.39 6.72 9.01
CA ALA A 211 15.99 7.99 9.43
C ALA A 211 15.01 9.17 9.30
N ALA A 212 14.20 9.20 8.24
CA ALA A 212 13.18 10.23 8.05
C ALA A 212 12.04 10.13 9.06
N LEU A 213 11.59 8.92 9.41
CA LEU A 213 10.54 8.68 10.42
C LEU A 213 11.00 9.10 11.81
N VAL A 214 12.24 8.79 12.20
CA VAL A 214 12.83 9.23 13.47
C VAL A 214 12.87 10.76 13.54
N GLN A 215 13.32 11.42 12.47
CA GLN A 215 13.34 12.88 12.43
C GLN A 215 11.93 13.49 12.50
N LEU A 216 10.96 12.88 11.82
CA LEU A 216 9.56 13.32 11.86
C LEU A 216 8.96 13.17 13.25
N ALA A 217 9.26 12.07 13.96
CA ALA A 217 8.88 11.85 15.36
C ALA A 217 9.47 12.91 16.30
N ASN A 218 10.68 13.41 15.98
CA ASN A 218 11.34 14.50 16.71
C ASN A 218 10.85 15.89 16.30
N GLY A 219 9.80 16.00 15.48
CA GLY A 219 9.21 17.27 15.07
C GLY A 219 10.02 18.05 14.02
N VAL A 220 10.98 17.41 13.35
CA VAL A 220 11.79 18.05 12.30
C VAL A 220 10.92 18.34 11.08
N SER A 221 11.11 19.51 10.44
CA SER A 221 10.36 19.88 9.25
C SER A 221 10.72 18.98 8.06
N LEU A 222 9.78 18.76 7.13
CA LEU A 222 10.05 17.96 5.92
C LEU A 222 11.19 18.52 5.07
N THR A 223 11.33 19.85 5.03
CA THR A 223 12.40 20.52 4.29
C THR A 223 13.76 20.15 4.87
N ASP A 224 13.87 20.15 6.19
CA ASP A 224 15.11 19.79 6.89
C ASP A 224 15.40 18.29 6.79
N ILE A 225 14.37 17.44 6.86
CA ILE A 225 14.51 15.99 6.64
C ILE A 225 15.09 15.73 5.24
N GLN A 226 14.56 16.40 4.21
CA GLN A 226 15.06 16.27 2.84
C GLN A 226 16.48 16.81 2.70
N GLN A 227 16.80 17.93 3.37
CA GLN A 227 18.13 18.52 3.33
C GLN A 227 19.17 17.59 3.98
N ARG A 228 18.89 17.08 5.18
CA ARG A 228 19.76 16.13 5.87
C ARG A 228 19.93 14.83 5.09
N ASN A 229 18.88 14.35 4.43
CA ASN A 229 19.01 13.20 3.54
C ASN A 229 19.95 13.49 2.36
N ARG A 230 19.87 14.68 1.74
CA ARG A 230 20.82 15.07 0.67
C ARG A 230 22.26 15.10 1.18
N GLU A 231 22.49 15.69 2.35
CA GLU A 231 23.81 15.76 2.98
C GLU A 231 24.36 14.37 3.31
N TRP A 232 23.52 13.50 3.89
CA TRP A 232 23.88 12.13 4.23
C TRP A 232 24.17 11.28 2.97
N VAL A 233 23.42 11.47 1.88
CA VAL A 233 23.73 10.81 0.60
C VAL A 233 25.05 11.34 0.02
N ALA A 234 25.29 12.65 0.11
CA ALA A 234 26.53 13.26 -0.38
C ALA A 234 27.77 12.80 0.40
N SER A 235 27.63 12.50 1.69
CA SER A 235 28.70 11.90 2.50
C SER A 235 28.89 10.39 2.29
N GLY A 236 28.16 9.79 1.36
CA GLY A 236 28.23 8.36 1.03
C GLY A 236 27.41 7.46 1.96
N GLY A 237 26.51 8.04 2.76
CA GLY A 237 25.58 7.33 3.63
C GLY A 237 26.26 6.31 4.54
N GLU A 238 27.40 6.71 5.13
CA GLU A 238 28.20 5.87 6.04
C GLU A 238 28.70 4.56 5.39
N GLY A 239 28.92 4.58 4.07
CA GLY A 239 29.39 3.41 3.31
C GLY A 239 28.27 2.44 2.92
N LEU A 240 27.01 2.72 3.28
CA LEU A 240 25.85 1.92 2.86
C LEU A 240 25.46 2.16 1.40
N ILE A 241 25.84 3.31 0.83
CA ILE A 241 25.48 3.68 -0.54
C ILE A 241 26.53 3.13 -1.52
N PRO A 242 26.18 2.22 -2.44
CA PRO A 242 27.11 1.70 -3.41
C PRO A 242 27.66 2.80 -4.33
N LYS A 243 28.98 2.84 -4.53
CA LYS A 243 29.66 3.86 -5.33
C LYS A 243 29.32 3.84 -6.83
N HIS A 244 28.78 2.73 -7.34
CA HIS A 244 28.46 2.57 -8.76
C HIS A 244 26.97 2.29 -8.97
N GLY A 245 26.34 3.08 -9.86
CA GLY A 245 24.89 3.19 -10.04
C GLY A 245 24.19 2.08 -10.82
N LYS A 246 24.90 1.05 -11.30
CA LYS A 246 24.28 0.00 -12.14
C LYS A 246 23.49 -1.04 -11.34
N ASP A 247 23.73 -1.17 -10.03
CA ASP A 247 23.09 -2.17 -9.16
C ASP A 247 22.10 -1.57 -8.14
N TRP A 248 21.66 -0.34 -8.36
CA TRP A 248 20.79 0.34 -7.41
C TRP A 248 19.36 -0.21 -7.48
N LYS A 249 19.05 -1.18 -6.61
CA LYS A 249 17.68 -1.67 -6.36
C LYS A 249 16.78 -0.61 -5.71
N TYR A 250 17.40 0.38 -5.06
CA TYR A 250 16.71 1.42 -4.30
C TYR A 250 17.23 2.81 -4.66
N ARG A 251 16.37 3.81 -4.45
CA ARG A 251 16.73 5.22 -4.43
C ARG A 251 17.10 5.64 -3.01
N TRP A 252 18.15 6.43 -2.89
CA TRP A 252 18.65 6.92 -1.60
C TRP A 252 18.24 8.37 -1.29
N LEU A 253 17.90 9.14 -2.32
CA LEU A 253 17.44 10.51 -2.18
C LEU A 253 15.94 10.57 -1.99
N LEU A 254 15.47 11.10 -0.85
CA LEU A 254 14.06 11.38 -0.55
C LEU A 254 13.54 12.49 -1.48
N GLN A 255 12.48 12.19 -2.23
CA GLN A 255 11.84 13.13 -3.15
C GLN A 255 10.53 13.67 -2.57
N ARG A 256 10.02 14.75 -3.16
CA ARG A 256 8.80 15.43 -2.66
C ARG A 256 7.59 14.51 -2.59
N TYR A 257 7.43 13.58 -3.53
CA TYR A 257 6.28 12.67 -3.54
C TYR A 257 6.36 11.56 -2.47
N ASP A 258 7.53 11.28 -1.90
CA ASP A 258 7.67 10.29 -0.81
C ASP A 258 7.08 10.77 0.51
N THR A 259 6.95 12.09 0.68
CA THR A 259 6.43 12.71 1.91
C THR A 259 5.05 12.17 2.29
N ARG A 260 4.20 11.89 1.30
CA ARG A 260 2.89 11.27 1.52
C ARG A 260 3.03 9.88 2.13
N SER A 261 3.91 9.05 1.60
CA SER A 261 4.17 7.71 2.12
C SER A 261 4.80 7.77 3.52
N LEU A 262 5.71 8.72 3.75
CA LEU A 262 6.35 8.96 5.04
C LEU A 262 5.33 9.30 6.12
N TYR A 263 4.44 10.27 5.88
CA TYR A 263 3.38 10.62 6.82
C TYR A 263 2.42 9.46 7.06
N ARG A 264 2.08 8.69 6.02
CA ARG A 264 1.20 7.53 6.18
C ARG A 264 1.81 6.47 7.08
N GLN A 265 3.10 6.19 6.91
CA GLN A 265 3.83 5.26 7.78
C GLN A 265 3.93 5.80 9.20
N TYR A 266 4.26 7.09 9.36
CA TYR A 266 4.30 7.75 10.66
C TYR A 266 2.95 7.66 11.39
N SER A 267 1.85 8.02 10.73
CA SER A 267 0.50 7.89 11.29
C SER A 267 0.16 6.46 11.69
N ARG A 268 0.54 5.45 10.88
CA ARG A 268 0.34 4.03 11.24
C ARG A 268 1.14 3.62 12.47
N LEU A 269 2.38 4.10 12.62
CA LEU A 269 3.20 3.84 13.80
C LEU A 269 2.56 4.40 15.08
N HIS A 270 1.79 5.48 14.97
CA HIS A 270 1.02 6.05 16.07
C HIS A 270 -0.39 5.48 16.20
N GLY A 271 -0.69 4.35 15.53
CA GLY A 271 -1.99 3.67 15.65
C GLY A 271 -3.14 4.37 14.91
N VAL A 272 -2.84 5.31 14.01
CA VAL A 272 -3.88 5.98 13.20
C VAL A 272 -4.26 5.12 12.00
N LYS A 273 -5.53 4.70 11.95
CA LYS A 273 -6.11 3.98 10.81
C LYS A 273 -6.53 4.95 9.73
N LEU A 274 -5.66 5.11 8.74
CA LEU A 274 -5.85 6.02 7.61
C LEU A 274 -6.98 5.61 6.64
N SER A 275 -7.50 4.39 6.74
CA SER A 275 -8.67 3.92 5.99
C SER A 275 -9.99 4.41 6.60
N GLU A 276 -9.97 4.82 7.86
CA GLU A 276 -11.14 5.27 8.60
C GLU A 276 -11.20 6.80 8.64
N LYS A 277 -12.39 7.35 8.88
CA LYS A 277 -12.54 8.80 9.01
C LYS A 277 -11.81 9.29 10.28
N PRO A 278 -11.23 10.51 10.27
CA PRO A 278 -10.48 11.00 11.43
C PRO A 278 -11.28 11.02 12.75
N HIS A 279 -12.58 11.36 12.69
CA HIS A 279 -13.42 11.38 13.90
C HIS A 279 -13.62 9.99 14.51
N ILE A 280 -13.65 8.93 13.70
CA ILE A 280 -13.77 7.55 14.21
C ILE A 280 -12.53 7.17 14.99
N ASN A 281 -11.34 7.50 14.49
CA ASN A 281 -10.08 7.27 15.20
C ASN A 281 -10.08 8.03 16.54
N LEU A 282 -10.51 9.29 16.55
CA LEU A 282 -10.60 10.11 17.77
C LEU A 282 -11.59 9.51 18.78
N ASP A 283 -12.78 9.13 18.33
CA ASP A 283 -13.80 8.50 19.18
C ASP A 283 -13.28 7.18 19.77
N GLU A 284 -12.62 6.35 18.96
CA GLU A 284 -12.00 5.10 19.41
C GLU A 284 -10.87 5.34 20.43
N TRP A 285 -10.12 6.44 20.33
CA TRP A 285 -9.06 6.78 21.29
C TRP A 285 -9.59 7.39 22.60
N LEU A 286 -10.73 8.08 22.55
CA LEU A 286 -11.31 8.79 23.69
C LEU A 286 -12.33 7.96 24.47
N ASN A 287 -12.95 6.96 23.85
CA ASN A 287 -13.97 6.12 24.48
C ASN A 287 -13.33 5.08 25.42
N PRO A 288 -13.58 5.11 26.74
CA PRO A 288 -13.03 4.15 27.70
C PRO A 288 -13.38 2.68 27.41
N ASN A 289 -14.48 2.43 26.67
CA ASN A 289 -14.93 1.09 26.32
C ASN A 289 -14.32 0.58 25.00
N SER A 290 -13.55 1.41 24.30
CA SER A 290 -12.88 1.04 23.06
C SER A 290 -11.60 0.25 23.36
N PRO A 291 -11.28 -0.80 22.57
CA PRO A 291 -9.99 -1.49 22.70
C PRO A 291 -8.79 -0.61 22.32
N GLN A 292 -9.03 0.56 21.71
CA GLN A 292 -8.00 1.54 21.33
C GLN A 292 -7.97 2.77 22.25
N TYR A 293 -8.65 2.70 23.40
CA TYR A 293 -8.66 3.79 24.37
C TYR A 293 -7.23 4.21 24.78
N ASN A 294 -6.96 5.50 24.73
CA ASN A 294 -5.69 6.08 25.12
C ASN A 294 -5.92 7.10 26.25
N SER A 295 -5.66 6.67 27.49
CA SER A 295 -5.87 7.48 28.70
C SER A 295 -5.04 8.76 28.72
N THR A 296 -3.82 8.73 28.15
CA THR A 296 -2.95 9.91 28.03
C THR A 296 -3.57 10.95 27.12
N LEU A 297 -4.03 10.54 25.92
CA LEU A 297 -4.71 11.45 25.00
C LEU A 297 -6.02 11.97 25.57
N ALA A 298 -6.82 11.10 26.19
CA ALA A 298 -8.04 11.50 26.88
C ALA A 298 -7.75 12.58 27.92
N SER A 299 -6.75 12.38 28.78
CA SER A 299 -6.34 13.37 29.80
C SER A 299 -5.81 14.68 29.20
N ALA A 300 -5.14 14.63 28.05
CA ALA A 300 -4.55 15.79 27.39
C ALA A 300 -5.60 16.66 26.65
N ILE A 301 -6.65 16.06 26.11
CA ILE A 301 -7.66 16.74 25.29
C ILE A 301 -8.62 17.62 26.12
N PHE A 302 -8.74 17.39 27.43
CA PHE A 302 -9.64 18.18 28.28
C PHE A 302 -9.15 19.59 28.66
N HIS A 303 -7.92 19.99 28.30
CA HIS A 303 -7.49 21.39 28.45
C HIS A 303 -7.93 22.27 27.25
N TYR A 304 -9.20 22.18 26.83
CA TYR A 304 -9.80 23.18 25.95
C TYR A 304 -10.34 24.34 26.80
N SER A 305 -9.53 25.39 26.98
CA SER A 305 -10.04 26.70 27.40
C SER A 305 -10.75 27.33 26.21
N LYS A 306 -12.03 27.67 26.38
CA LYS A 306 -12.79 28.46 25.42
C LYS A 306 -11.98 29.73 25.11
N ARG A 307 -11.71 30.01 23.83
CA ARG A 307 -11.07 31.27 23.43
C ARG A 307 -11.84 32.41 24.09
N ALA A 308 -11.16 33.24 24.89
CA ALA A 308 -11.77 34.41 25.52
C ALA A 308 -12.53 35.20 24.45
N ALA A 309 -13.75 35.63 24.78
CA ALA A 309 -14.53 36.47 23.89
C ALA A 309 -13.71 37.74 23.59
N LYS A 310 -13.92 38.34 22.42
CA LYS A 310 -13.08 39.43 21.89
C LYS A 310 -13.18 40.75 22.68
N ASP A 311 -13.78 40.74 23.87
CA ASP A 311 -14.10 41.90 24.70
C ASP A 311 -13.68 41.73 26.18
N GLU A 312 -12.61 40.97 26.47
CA GLU A 312 -11.84 41.04 27.73
C GLU A 312 -10.43 41.60 27.48
#